data_AF-A0A3B3W2A0-F1
#
_entry.id   AF-A0A3B3W2A0-F1
#
_cell.length_a   1.000
_cell.length_b   1.000
_cell.length_c   1.000
_cell.angle_alpha   90.00
_cell.angle_beta   90.00
_cell.angle_gamma   90.00
#
_symmetry.space_group_name_H-M   'P 1'
#
loop_
_entity.id
_entity.type
_entity.pdbx_description
1 polymer ?
#
loop_
_entity_poly.entity_id
_entity_poly.type
_entity_poly.pdbx_seq_one_letter_code
_entity_poly.pdbx_strand_id
1 'polypeptide(L)'
;QDQYEFARGDNITLPCTFKSNVIITHYHPNGVTEIKPEYEGRVSVEANINGGTGKADLKPSSITTADNKKYECQVQNPKDNVGKDADTTTLTVLVAPSKPICKIEGTASYGQNVSLTCVSEEGSPPPTYKWNRYDVQNNSGAFPPKTTEKEGTLFLYNLTTETSGFYICTSANKIHSTSCNLTVTVLPPSMMNIGSTAGIIRGAVAALILLIVIIYCCCCRKKDNDKENYAMQLVLWGSGPNANRLMLTVIIYCLSIYDHSDHIFVQLFSKPLPPLTVLQIRLKYFPPDPKAVLYYCFCSWL
;
A
#
# COMPACT_ATOMS: atom_id res chain seq x y z
N GLN A 1 -32.68 34.02 -12.04
CA GLN A 1 -31.60 33.03 -12.26
C GLN A 1 -32.12 31.77 -11.63
N ASP A 2 -32.54 30.86 -12.47
CA ASP A 2 -33.30 29.70 -12.02
C ASP A 2 -32.35 28.54 -11.73
N GLN A 3 -32.64 27.74 -10.72
CA GLN A 3 -31.88 26.55 -10.39
C GLN A 3 -32.76 25.33 -10.60
N TYR A 4 -32.27 24.37 -11.37
CA TYR A 4 -32.96 23.11 -11.61
C TYR A 4 -32.13 21.95 -11.09
N GLU A 5 -32.82 20.99 -10.48
CA GLU A 5 -32.20 19.82 -9.86
C GLU A 5 -32.90 18.56 -10.35
N PHE A 6 -32.13 17.62 -10.88
CA PHE A 6 -32.65 16.39 -11.51
C PHE A 6 -31.74 15.21 -11.20
N ALA A 7 -32.25 13.99 -11.25
CA ALA A 7 -31.45 12.81 -10.98
C ALA A 7 -30.55 12.46 -12.19
N ARG A 8 -29.42 11.80 -11.93
CA ARG A 8 -28.56 11.27 -13.00
C ARG A 8 -29.35 10.30 -13.88
N GLY A 9 -29.22 10.46 -15.19
CA GLY A 9 -29.92 9.66 -16.20
C GLY A 9 -31.26 10.24 -16.65
N ASP A 10 -31.77 11.29 -16.01
CA ASP A 10 -33.02 11.92 -16.40
C ASP A 10 -32.91 12.60 -17.79
N ASN A 11 -34.04 12.61 -18.49
CA ASN A 11 -34.25 13.44 -19.67
C ASN A 11 -35.00 14.69 -19.23
N ILE A 12 -34.39 15.86 -19.42
CA ILE A 12 -34.88 17.11 -18.81
C ILE A 12 -35.23 18.14 -19.88
N THR A 13 -35.92 19.19 -19.47
CA THR A 13 -36.19 20.36 -20.30
C THR A 13 -35.84 21.61 -19.49
N LEU A 14 -34.87 22.38 -19.99
CA LEU A 14 -34.51 23.68 -19.46
C LEU A 14 -35.28 24.73 -20.26
N PRO A 15 -36.31 25.36 -19.65
CA PRO A 15 -37.18 26.26 -20.38
C PRO A 15 -36.46 27.57 -20.68
N CYS A 16 -36.70 28.11 -21.87
CA CYS A 16 -36.30 29.47 -22.22
C CYS A 16 -37.45 30.17 -22.92
N THR A 17 -38.08 31.11 -22.22
CA THR A 17 -39.24 31.85 -22.74
C THR A 17 -38.91 33.32 -22.91
N PHE A 18 -39.27 33.88 -24.06
CA PHE A 18 -39.04 35.29 -24.37
C PHE A 18 -40.28 35.93 -24.99
N LYS A 19 -40.41 37.24 -24.81
CA LYS A 19 -41.46 38.03 -25.46
C LYS A 19 -40.88 38.61 -26.75
N SER A 20 -41.60 38.47 -27.86
CA SER A 20 -41.23 39.07 -29.13
C SER A 20 -42.46 39.63 -29.81
N ASN A 21 -42.49 40.95 -30.00
CA ASN A 21 -43.57 41.64 -30.73
C ASN A 21 -43.48 41.42 -32.26
N VAL A 22 -42.54 40.60 -32.73
CA VAL A 22 -42.34 40.26 -34.14
C VAL A 22 -42.73 38.81 -34.36
N ILE A 23 -43.69 38.57 -35.25
CA ILE A 23 -43.91 37.25 -35.85
C ILE A 23 -42.71 37.00 -36.77
N ILE A 24 -41.65 36.37 -36.25
CA ILE A 24 -40.46 36.07 -37.03
C ILE A 24 -40.83 34.93 -37.98
N THR A 25 -41.20 35.28 -39.21
CA THR A 25 -41.19 34.37 -40.37
C THR A 25 -39.82 34.50 -41.02
N HIS A 26 -38.80 33.85 -40.45
CA HIS A 26 -37.49 33.73 -41.11
C HIS A 26 -37.30 32.33 -41.68
N TYR A 27 -36.87 32.33 -42.94
CA TYR A 27 -36.41 31.18 -43.71
C TYR A 27 -34.96 30.88 -43.32
N HIS A 28 -34.75 30.06 -42.28
CA HIS A 28 -33.48 29.34 -42.15
C HIS A 28 -33.75 27.90 -42.59
N PRO A 29 -33.22 27.44 -43.75
CA PRO A 29 -33.75 26.25 -44.40
C PRO A 29 -33.57 24.95 -43.62
N ASN A 30 -32.66 24.89 -42.65
CA ASN A 30 -32.31 23.62 -42.03
C ASN A 30 -32.36 23.55 -40.50
N GLY A 31 -32.74 24.62 -39.78
CA GLY A 31 -32.85 24.56 -38.31
C GLY A 31 -31.65 23.93 -37.59
N VAL A 32 -30.45 23.98 -38.19
CA VAL A 32 -29.28 23.21 -37.73
C VAL A 32 -28.75 23.88 -36.48
N THR A 33 -28.88 23.20 -35.35
CA THR A 33 -28.21 23.59 -34.11
C THR A 33 -26.78 23.08 -34.16
N GLU A 34 -25.81 23.99 -34.06
CA GLU A 34 -24.42 23.61 -33.84
C GLU A 34 -24.27 23.05 -32.42
N ILE A 35 -24.33 21.73 -32.31
CA ILE A 35 -24.13 21.00 -31.07
C ILE A 35 -22.67 20.55 -31.04
N LYS A 36 -21.95 20.85 -29.96
CA LYS A 36 -20.57 20.34 -29.81
C LYS A 36 -20.60 18.81 -29.86
N PRO A 37 -19.58 18.14 -30.43
CA PRO A 37 -19.58 16.68 -30.59
C PRO A 37 -19.89 15.90 -29.30
N GLU A 38 -19.46 16.43 -28.14
CA GLU A 38 -19.74 15.87 -26.81
C GLU A 38 -21.23 15.78 -26.45
N TYR A 39 -22.10 16.55 -27.11
CA TYR A 39 -23.54 16.61 -26.87
C TYR A 39 -24.37 16.10 -28.05
N GLU A 40 -23.71 15.61 -29.11
CA GLU A 40 -24.38 15.12 -30.31
C GLU A 40 -25.26 13.89 -29.99
N GLY A 41 -26.50 13.90 -30.48
CA GLY A 41 -27.48 12.84 -30.21
C GLY A 41 -28.08 12.81 -28.80
N ARG A 42 -27.58 13.63 -27.86
CA ARG A 42 -28.05 13.72 -26.47
C ARG A 42 -28.66 15.06 -26.08
N VAL A 43 -28.62 16.05 -26.96
CA VAL A 43 -29.23 17.37 -26.73
C VAL A 43 -30.06 17.74 -27.94
N SER A 44 -31.25 18.28 -27.70
CA SER A 44 -32.10 18.87 -28.73
C SER A 44 -32.62 20.23 -28.27
N VAL A 45 -32.90 21.12 -29.20
CA VAL A 45 -33.53 22.42 -28.93
C VAL A 45 -34.91 22.42 -29.56
N GLU A 46 -35.94 22.69 -28.76
CA GLU A 46 -37.30 22.89 -29.24
C GLU A 46 -37.62 24.39 -29.25
N ALA A 47 -37.73 24.96 -30.46
CA ALA A 47 -38.03 26.37 -30.63
C ALA A 47 -39.38 26.57 -31.31
N ASN A 48 -40.23 27.40 -30.70
CA ASN A 48 -41.58 27.68 -31.18
C ASN A 48 -41.97 29.13 -30.90
N ILE A 49 -42.52 29.81 -31.91
CA ILE A 49 -42.88 31.23 -31.86
C ILE A 49 -44.39 31.35 -32.08
N ASN A 50 -45.11 31.77 -31.04
CA ASN A 50 -46.56 31.89 -31.04
C ASN A 50 -46.97 33.33 -30.70
N GLY A 51 -47.47 34.06 -31.71
CA GLY A 51 -48.30 35.25 -31.55
C GLY A 51 -47.88 36.27 -30.47
N GLY A 52 -46.60 36.64 -30.40
CA GLY A 52 -46.09 37.61 -29.41
C GLY A 52 -45.14 37.04 -28.36
N THR A 53 -45.09 35.71 -28.23
CA THR A 53 -44.21 34.99 -27.29
C THR A 53 -43.46 33.87 -28.01
N GLY A 54 -42.20 33.64 -27.66
CA GLY A 54 -41.39 32.56 -28.18
C GLY A 54 -40.82 31.69 -27.06
N LYS A 55 -40.54 30.44 -27.40
CA LYS A 55 -39.81 29.49 -26.56
C LYS A 55 -38.65 28.89 -27.34
N ALA A 56 -37.57 28.57 -26.64
CA ALA A 56 -36.37 27.93 -27.15
C ALA A 56 -35.82 26.96 -26.08
N ASP A 57 -36.61 25.93 -25.77
CA ASP A 57 -36.33 25.03 -24.65
C ASP A 57 -35.20 24.05 -25.01
N LEU A 58 -34.22 23.92 -24.12
CA LEU A 58 -33.12 22.97 -24.28
C LEU A 58 -33.51 21.64 -23.64
N LYS A 59 -33.38 20.54 -24.38
CA LYS A 59 -33.71 19.19 -23.92
C LYS A 59 -32.51 18.24 -23.96
N PRO A 60 -31.68 18.24 -22.90
CA PRO A 60 -30.68 17.20 -22.67
C PRO A 60 -31.32 15.86 -22.28
N SER A 61 -30.80 14.77 -22.81
CA SER A 61 -31.15 13.39 -22.46
C SER A 61 -30.01 12.71 -21.69
N SER A 62 -30.38 11.80 -20.79
CA SER A 62 -29.44 11.02 -19.97
C SER A 62 -28.35 11.89 -19.34
N ILE A 63 -28.78 12.81 -18.47
CA ILE A 63 -27.87 13.79 -17.84
C ILE A 63 -26.90 13.13 -16.86
N THR A 64 -25.73 13.74 -16.72
CA THR A 64 -24.60 13.28 -15.89
C THR A 64 -24.06 14.43 -15.05
N THR A 65 -23.20 14.15 -14.08
CA THR A 65 -22.56 15.19 -13.26
C THR A 65 -21.65 16.12 -14.08
N ALA A 66 -21.18 15.70 -15.26
CA ALA A 66 -20.48 16.56 -16.21
C ALA A 66 -21.39 17.63 -16.83
N ASP A 67 -22.72 17.44 -16.76
CA ASP A 67 -23.70 18.41 -17.21
C ASP A 67 -24.00 19.50 -16.17
N ASN A 68 -23.38 19.42 -14.97
CA ASN A 68 -23.48 20.43 -13.92
C ASN A 68 -22.77 21.71 -14.33
N LYS A 69 -23.53 22.65 -14.89
CA LYS A 69 -23.04 23.95 -15.33
C LYS A 69 -24.16 24.98 -15.36
N LYS A 70 -23.75 26.23 -15.56
CA LYS A 70 -24.66 27.33 -15.87
C LYS A 70 -24.94 27.29 -17.37
N TYR A 71 -26.21 27.15 -17.74
CA TYR A 71 -26.70 27.28 -19.09
C TYR A 71 -27.20 28.71 -19.31
N GLU A 72 -26.93 29.24 -20.49
CA GLU A 72 -27.36 30.57 -20.90
C GLU A 72 -28.15 30.45 -22.20
N CYS A 73 -29.36 30.98 -22.19
CA CYS A 73 -30.20 31.12 -23.36
C CYS A 73 -30.12 32.57 -23.82
N GLN A 74 -29.59 32.79 -25.03
CA GLN A 74 -29.51 34.11 -25.63
C GLN A 74 -30.49 34.22 -26.80
N VAL A 75 -31.29 35.28 -26.79
CA VAL A 75 -32.31 35.57 -27.78
C VAL A 75 -32.04 36.96 -28.35
N GLN A 76 -31.76 37.01 -29.65
CA GLN A 76 -31.60 38.28 -30.34
C GLN A 76 -32.96 38.75 -30.87
N ASN A 77 -33.47 39.85 -30.34
CA ASN A 77 -34.68 40.50 -30.82
C ASN A 77 -34.32 41.83 -31.50
N PRO A 78 -34.34 41.93 -32.83
CA PRO A 78 -33.88 43.12 -33.56
C PRO A 78 -34.64 44.42 -33.23
N LYS A 79 -35.85 44.32 -32.66
CA LYS A 79 -36.67 45.48 -32.29
C LYS A 79 -36.59 45.86 -30.82
N ASP A 80 -35.95 45.04 -29.99
CA ASP A 80 -35.82 45.29 -28.55
C ASP A 80 -34.35 45.44 -28.18
N ASN A 81 -33.92 46.70 -28.06
CA ASN A 81 -32.56 47.07 -27.66
C ASN A 81 -32.47 47.45 -26.17
N VAL A 82 -33.54 47.25 -25.41
CA VAL A 82 -33.66 47.67 -23.99
C VAL A 82 -33.90 46.46 -23.08
N GLY A 83 -34.54 45.41 -23.60
CA GLY A 83 -34.78 44.15 -22.90
C GLY A 83 -33.52 43.33 -22.59
N LYS A 84 -33.67 42.38 -21.67
CA LYS A 84 -32.65 41.39 -21.34
C LYS A 84 -32.63 40.33 -22.45
N ASP A 85 -31.55 40.29 -23.23
CA ASP A 85 -31.36 39.38 -24.36
C ASP A 85 -30.85 38.00 -23.94
N ALA A 86 -30.38 37.85 -22.71
CA ALA A 86 -29.91 36.57 -22.19
C ALA A 86 -30.57 36.20 -20.86
N ASP A 87 -30.95 34.95 -20.69
CA ASP A 87 -31.31 34.41 -19.38
C ASP A 87 -30.48 33.19 -19.02
N THR A 88 -30.23 33.03 -17.72
CA THR A 88 -29.29 32.03 -17.23
C THR A 88 -29.93 31.15 -16.19
N THR A 89 -29.69 29.85 -16.33
CA THR A 89 -30.13 28.82 -15.40
C THR A 89 -28.97 27.92 -14.98
N THR A 90 -28.99 27.42 -13.76
CA THR A 90 -27.99 26.47 -13.26
C THR A 90 -28.61 25.09 -13.14
N LEU A 91 -28.01 24.10 -13.79
CA LEU A 91 -28.38 22.70 -13.65
C LEU A 91 -27.51 22.01 -12.59
N THR A 92 -28.15 21.31 -11.66
CA THR A 92 -27.49 20.44 -10.68
C THR A 92 -28.02 19.02 -10.79
N VAL A 93 -27.22 18.11 -11.34
CA VAL A 93 -27.52 16.68 -11.40
C VAL A 93 -27.22 16.05 -10.05
N LEU A 94 -28.22 15.39 -9.49
CA LEU A 94 -28.22 14.82 -8.15
C LEU A 94 -27.69 13.38 -8.18
N VAL A 95 -26.71 13.11 -7.33
CA VAL A 95 -26.09 11.80 -7.15
C VAL A 95 -25.85 11.57 -5.66
N ALA A 96 -26.28 10.41 -5.17
CA ALA A 96 -25.99 9.96 -3.81
C ALA A 96 -24.47 9.83 -3.60
N PRO A 97 -23.94 10.18 -2.40
CA PRO A 97 -22.54 9.95 -2.13
C PRO A 97 -22.19 8.46 -2.22
N SER A 98 -21.07 8.13 -2.86
CA SER A 98 -20.54 6.77 -2.83
C SER A 98 -20.07 6.40 -1.43
N LYS A 99 -19.90 5.10 -1.15
CA LYS A 99 -19.30 4.65 0.11
C LYS A 99 -17.91 5.30 0.28
N PRO A 100 -17.64 6.03 1.38
CA PRO A 100 -16.40 6.76 1.53
C PRO A 100 -15.22 5.81 1.70
N ILE A 101 -14.11 6.16 1.05
CA ILE A 101 -12.82 5.49 1.20
C ILE A 101 -12.10 6.17 2.35
N CYS A 102 -11.77 5.38 3.37
CA CYS A 102 -11.14 5.89 4.57
C CYS A 102 -9.76 5.29 4.77
N LYS A 103 -8.78 6.15 5.05
CA LYS A 103 -7.37 5.75 5.19
C LYS A 103 -6.76 6.42 6.41
N ILE A 104 -5.77 5.73 6.98
CA ILE A 104 -4.91 6.26 8.04
C ILE A 104 -3.57 6.60 7.39
N GLU A 105 -3.16 7.84 7.49
CA GLU A 105 -1.87 8.32 7.00
C GLU A 105 -0.94 8.60 8.17
N GLY A 106 0.25 8.00 8.11
CA GLY A 106 1.23 8.02 9.21
C GLY A 106 1.19 6.75 10.05
N THR A 107 1.97 6.75 11.14
CA THR A 107 2.07 5.60 12.05
C THR A 107 1.43 5.97 13.39
N ALA A 108 0.43 5.20 13.81
CA ALA A 108 -0.25 5.38 15.08
C ALA A 108 0.63 4.89 16.26
N SER A 109 1.65 5.66 16.61
CA SER A 109 2.54 5.42 17.74
C SER A 109 2.44 6.53 18.77
N TYR A 110 2.72 6.19 20.03
CA TYR A 110 2.66 7.14 21.12
C TYR A 110 3.48 8.41 20.84
N GLY A 111 2.87 9.58 21.05
CA GLY A 111 3.46 10.89 20.82
C GLY A 111 3.55 11.33 19.36
N GLN A 112 3.18 10.49 18.39
CA GLN A 112 3.17 10.83 16.97
C GLN A 112 1.89 11.56 16.56
N ASN A 113 1.82 11.98 15.30
CA ASN A 113 0.65 12.59 14.68
C ASN A 113 0.20 11.73 13.50
N VAL A 114 -1.10 11.63 13.26
CA VAL A 114 -1.69 10.91 12.13
C VAL A 114 -2.85 11.70 11.54
N SER A 115 -3.12 11.51 10.24
CA SER A 115 -4.32 12.01 9.57
C SER A 115 -5.23 10.83 9.19
N LEU A 116 -6.51 10.98 9.47
CA LEU A 116 -7.55 10.07 9.00
C LEU A 116 -8.27 10.75 7.84
N THR A 117 -8.17 10.21 6.64
CA THR A 117 -8.83 10.77 5.46
C THR A 117 -10.14 10.03 5.19
N CYS A 118 -11.14 10.76 4.72
CA CYS A 118 -12.44 10.23 4.32
C CYS A 118 -12.91 10.96 3.07
N VAL A 119 -13.00 10.22 1.96
CA VAL A 119 -13.34 10.79 0.65
C VAL A 119 -14.30 9.86 -0.08
N SER A 120 -15.39 10.42 -0.59
CA SER A 120 -16.30 9.74 -1.51
C SER A 120 -15.95 10.12 -2.95
N GLU A 121 -15.87 9.13 -3.84
CA GLU A 121 -15.53 9.32 -5.26
C GLU A 121 -16.68 9.97 -6.04
N GLU A 122 -17.93 9.61 -5.69
CA GLU A 122 -19.12 10.23 -6.25
C GLU A 122 -19.93 10.96 -5.17
N GLY A 123 -20.69 11.98 -5.60
CA GLY A 123 -21.63 12.72 -4.77
C GLY A 123 -21.93 14.09 -5.36
N SER A 124 -23.20 14.37 -5.64
CA SER A 124 -23.62 15.67 -6.18
C SER A 124 -24.98 16.10 -5.61
N PRO A 125 -25.13 17.29 -5.01
CA PRO A 125 -24.08 18.26 -4.64
C PRO A 125 -22.92 17.67 -3.83
N PRO A 126 -21.77 18.36 -3.76
CA PRO A 126 -20.59 17.88 -3.05
C PRO A 126 -20.95 17.42 -1.62
N PRO A 127 -20.55 16.21 -1.20
CA PRO A 127 -20.88 15.71 0.11
C PRO A 127 -20.15 16.48 1.22
N THR A 128 -20.82 16.58 2.36
CA THR A 128 -20.25 17.02 3.63
C THR A 128 -19.74 15.84 4.42
N TYR A 129 -18.65 16.03 5.16
CA TYR A 129 -18.03 14.98 5.95
C TYR A 129 -18.13 15.33 7.44
N LYS A 130 -18.40 14.33 8.27
CA LYS A 130 -18.43 14.44 9.73
C LYS A 130 -17.78 13.23 10.36
N TRP A 131 -16.86 13.47 11.28
CA TRP A 131 -16.24 12.41 12.08
C TRP A 131 -16.94 12.25 13.44
N ASN A 132 -17.05 10.99 13.86
CA ASN A 132 -17.44 10.60 15.22
C ASN A 132 -16.38 9.64 15.80
N ARG A 133 -16.13 9.74 17.10
CA ARG A 133 -15.19 8.88 17.81
C ARG A 133 -15.91 8.01 18.84
N TYR A 134 -15.49 6.76 18.92
CA TYR A 134 -15.87 5.81 19.95
C TYR A 134 -14.61 5.24 20.60
N ASP A 135 -14.61 5.07 21.91
CA ASP A 135 -13.51 4.43 22.62
C ASP A 135 -13.44 2.92 22.33
N VAL A 136 -12.44 2.24 22.89
CA VAL A 136 -12.27 0.78 22.77
C VAL A 136 -13.43 -0.03 23.40
N GLN A 137 -14.24 0.58 24.26
CA GLN A 137 -15.46 -0.01 24.83
C GLN A 137 -16.72 0.35 24.01
N ASN A 138 -16.55 0.99 22.85
CA ASN A 138 -17.61 1.46 21.97
C ASN A 138 -18.52 2.54 22.57
N ASN A 139 -18.04 3.31 23.55
CA ASN A 139 -18.75 4.48 24.04
C ASN A 139 -18.42 5.69 23.17
N SER A 140 -19.43 6.48 22.83
CA SER A 140 -19.21 7.75 22.12
C SER A 140 -18.34 8.67 22.98
N GLY A 141 -17.21 9.11 22.43
CA GLY A 141 -16.24 9.93 23.14
C GLY A 141 -15.99 11.24 22.42
N ALA A 142 -15.58 12.26 23.18
CA ALA A 142 -15.04 13.48 22.59
C ALA A 142 -13.73 13.19 21.86
N PHE A 143 -13.40 14.03 20.88
CA PHE A 143 -12.08 14.02 20.26
C PHE A 143 -10.99 14.46 21.26
N PRO A 144 -9.75 13.98 21.10
CA PRO A 144 -8.61 14.52 21.86
C PRO A 144 -8.51 16.06 21.70
N PRO A 145 -8.06 16.79 22.74
CA PRO A 145 -8.10 18.26 22.80
C PRO A 145 -7.27 18.99 21.74
N LYS A 146 -6.47 18.27 20.94
CA LYS A 146 -5.74 18.78 19.77
C LYS A 146 -6.17 18.01 18.52
N THR A 147 -7.45 18.09 18.18
CA THR A 147 -7.97 17.47 16.96
C THR A 147 -8.45 18.57 16.03
N THR A 148 -8.18 18.44 14.74
CA THR A 148 -8.65 19.39 13.72
C THR A 148 -9.34 18.62 12.61
N GLU A 149 -10.52 19.06 12.21
CA GLU A 149 -11.27 18.49 11.09
C GLU A 149 -11.30 19.50 9.94
N LYS A 150 -10.89 19.07 8.75
CA LYS A 150 -10.90 19.89 7.54
C LYS A 150 -11.21 19.03 6.32
N GLU A 151 -12.27 19.38 5.60
CA GLU A 151 -12.64 18.76 4.30
C GLU A 151 -12.62 17.22 4.32
N GLY A 152 -13.17 16.61 5.37
CA GLY A 152 -13.20 15.15 5.54
C GLY A 152 -11.93 14.54 6.10
N THR A 153 -10.88 15.31 6.36
CA THR A 153 -9.66 14.84 7.03
C THR A 153 -9.66 15.21 8.51
N LEU A 154 -9.43 14.22 9.37
CA LEU A 154 -9.27 14.38 10.81
C LEU A 154 -7.79 14.28 11.18
N PHE A 155 -7.22 15.37 11.67
CA PHE A 155 -5.84 15.44 12.15
C PHE A 155 -5.80 15.17 13.65
N LEU A 156 -5.10 14.10 14.05
CA LEU A 156 -4.87 13.73 15.43
C LEU A 156 -3.42 14.02 15.79
N TYR A 157 -3.21 14.87 16.81
CA TYR A 157 -1.88 15.28 17.25
C TYR A 157 -1.53 14.68 18.63
N ASN A 158 -0.25 14.34 18.82
CA ASN A 158 0.30 13.82 20.08
C ASN A 158 -0.50 12.63 20.63
N LEU A 159 -0.50 11.54 19.87
CA LEU A 159 -1.29 10.34 20.16
C LEU A 159 -0.97 9.74 21.55
N THR A 160 -2.02 9.41 22.28
CA THR A 160 -1.95 8.68 23.56
C THR A 160 -2.66 7.33 23.45
N THR A 161 -2.51 6.47 24.46
CA THR A 161 -3.25 5.20 24.53
C THR A 161 -4.76 5.40 24.48
N GLU A 162 -5.26 6.48 25.12
CA GLU A 162 -6.67 6.89 25.09
C GLU A 162 -7.13 7.30 23.69
N THR A 163 -6.23 7.69 22.79
CA THR A 163 -6.60 8.01 21.40
C THR A 163 -7.00 6.76 20.61
N SER A 164 -6.69 5.56 21.12
CA SER A 164 -7.14 4.31 20.49
C SER A 164 -8.66 4.17 20.54
N GLY A 165 -9.25 3.66 19.47
CA GLY A 165 -10.70 3.51 19.36
C GLY A 165 -11.17 3.39 17.91
N PHE A 166 -12.47 3.57 17.72
CA PHE A 166 -13.14 3.54 16.43
C PHE A 166 -13.49 4.95 15.98
N TYR A 167 -13.16 5.26 14.73
CA TYR A 167 -13.39 6.55 14.11
C TYR A 167 -14.29 6.35 12.91
N ILE A 168 -15.51 6.87 12.99
CA ILE A 168 -16.53 6.72 11.96
C ILE A 168 -16.65 8.05 11.23
N CYS A 169 -16.34 8.04 9.93
CA CYS A 169 -16.64 9.17 9.07
C CYS A 169 -17.98 8.93 8.38
N THR A 170 -18.82 9.95 8.37
CA THR A 170 -20.07 9.99 7.63
C THR A 170 -19.95 10.99 6.49
N SER A 171 -20.09 10.52 5.26
CA SER A 171 -20.21 11.34 4.05
C SER A 171 -21.68 11.49 3.70
N ALA A 172 -22.18 12.72 3.69
CA ALA A 172 -23.60 13.02 3.55
C ALA A 172 -23.86 14.17 2.58
N ASN A 173 -24.87 13.97 1.75
CA ASN A 173 -25.48 14.99 0.91
C ASN A 173 -27.00 14.89 1.06
N LYS A 174 -27.77 15.83 0.51
CA LYS A 174 -29.23 15.86 0.60
C LYS A 174 -29.95 14.62 0.03
N ILE A 175 -29.25 13.83 -0.79
CA ILE A 175 -29.78 12.60 -1.38
C ILE A 175 -29.63 11.41 -0.44
N HIS A 176 -28.44 11.24 0.15
CA HIS A 176 -28.12 10.09 0.97
C HIS A 176 -26.91 10.36 1.87
N SER A 177 -26.75 9.51 2.89
CA SER A 177 -25.64 9.52 3.83
C SER A 177 -25.07 8.12 4.00
N THR A 178 -23.76 7.99 3.91
CA THR A 178 -23.03 6.73 3.98
C THR A 178 -21.74 6.91 4.78
N SER A 179 -21.24 5.84 5.39
CA SER A 179 -20.14 5.91 6.35
C SER A 179 -19.08 4.83 6.16
N CYS A 180 -17.91 5.10 6.72
CA CYS A 180 -16.81 4.16 6.87
C CYS A 180 -16.39 4.11 8.34
N ASN A 181 -15.69 3.04 8.74
CA ASN A 181 -15.13 2.91 10.07
C ASN A 181 -13.62 2.65 9.96
N LEU A 182 -12.84 3.33 10.80
CA LEU A 182 -11.41 3.14 10.99
C LEU A 182 -11.12 2.75 12.43
N THR A 183 -10.27 1.75 12.61
CA THR A 183 -9.75 1.39 13.93
C THR A 183 -8.36 2.00 14.09
N VAL A 184 -8.20 2.88 15.08
CA VAL A 184 -6.91 3.47 15.45
C VAL A 184 -6.39 2.75 16.69
N THR A 185 -5.18 2.20 16.60
CA THR A 185 -4.51 1.54 17.72
C THR A 185 -3.16 2.20 17.94
N VAL A 186 -3.01 2.86 19.09
CA VAL A 186 -1.76 3.56 19.43
C VAL A 186 -0.83 2.60 20.13
N LEU A 187 0.31 2.30 19.50
CA LEU A 187 1.33 1.43 20.08
C LEU A 187 2.14 2.18 21.15
N PRO A 188 2.28 1.63 22.38
CA PRO A 188 3.13 2.22 23.40
C PRO A 188 4.61 2.09 23.01
N PRO A 189 5.47 3.02 23.47
CA PRO A 189 6.88 3.06 23.06
C PRO A 189 7.68 1.84 23.50
N SER A 190 7.22 1.10 24.53
CA SER A 190 7.90 -0.08 25.07
C SER A 190 7.82 -1.32 24.19
N MET A 191 6.88 -1.39 23.24
CA MET A 191 6.70 -2.57 22.36
C MET A 191 7.60 -2.56 21.12
N MET A 192 8.32 -1.47 20.83
CA MET A 192 9.25 -1.39 19.69
C MET A 192 10.64 -2.03 19.94
N ASN A 193 10.91 -2.53 21.14
CA ASN A 193 12.20 -3.15 21.50
C ASN A 193 12.21 -4.69 21.43
N ILE A 194 11.44 -5.32 20.54
CA ILE A 194 11.43 -6.79 20.37
C ILE A 194 12.63 -7.30 19.55
N GLY A 195 13.49 -6.42 19.03
CA GLY A 195 14.73 -6.80 18.35
C GLY A 195 15.89 -7.21 19.28
N SER A 196 15.87 -6.81 20.56
CA SER A 196 17.02 -6.98 21.46
C SER A 196 17.01 -8.31 22.25
N THR A 197 15.81 -8.84 22.55
CA THR A 197 15.67 -10.04 23.40
C THR A 197 16.17 -11.32 22.72
N ALA A 198 16.02 -11.44 21.40
CA ALA A 198 16.51 -12.62 20.65
C ALA A 198 18.04 -12.65 20.50
N GLY A 199 18.73 -11.51 20.64
CA GLY A 199 20.19 -11.43 20.64
C GLY A 199 20.79 -11.88 21.98
N ILE A 200 20.17 -11.45 23.08
CA ILE A 200 20.60 -11.78 24.45
C ILE A 200 20.46 -13.28 24.72
N ILE A 201 19.36 -13.90 24.30
CA ILE A 201 19.12 -15.34 24.52
C ILE A 201 20.14 -16.18 23.72
N ARG A 202 20.44 -15.82 22.47
CA ARG A 202 21.45 -16.51 21.66
C ARG A 202 22.88 -16.33 22.19
N GLY A 203 23.21 -15.12 22.65
CA GLY A 203 24.49 -14.83 23.28
C GLY A 203 24.70 -15.61 24.57
N ALA A 204 23.67 -15.69 25.41
CA ALA A 204 23.71 -16.44 26.67
C ALA A 204 23.90 -17.95 26.44
N VAL A 205 23.18 -18.54 25.47
CA VAL A 205 23.32 -19.96 25.14
C VAL A 205 24.70 -20.26 24.56
N ALA A 206 25.22 -19.42 23.66
CA ALA A 206 26.56 -19.60 23.10
C ALA A 206 27.67 -19.49 24.16
N ALA A 207 27.54 -18.54 25.09
CA ALA A 207 28.49 -18.39 26.20
C ALA A 207 28.47 -19.60 27.15
N LEU A 208 27.28 -20.14 27.44
CA LEU A 208 27.12 -21.30 28.32
C LEU A 208 27.70 -22.57 27.69
N ILE A 209 27.52 -22.76 26.38
CA ILE A 209 28.14 -23.87 25.63
C ILE A 209 29.68 -23.73 25.64
N LEU A 210 30.22 -22.53 25.42
CA LEU A 210 31.67 -22.31 25.47
C LEU A 210 32.26 -22.60 26.86
N LEU A 211 31.58 -22.22 27.94
CA LEU A 211 32.02 -22.53 29.29
C LEU A 211 32.04 -24.04 29.55
N ILE A 212 31.03 -24.78 29.10
CA ILE A 212 31.00 -26.25 29.22
C ILE A 212 32.18 -26.89 28.48
N VAL A 213 32.48 -26.43 27.26
CA VAL A 213 33.63 -26.93 26.48
C VAL A 213 34.96 -26.62 27.17
N ILE A 214 35.13 -25.42 27.73
CA ILE A 214 36.35 -25.04 28.46
C ILE A 214 36.50 -25.90 29.72
N ILE A 215 35.43 -26.10 30.49
CA ILE A 215 35.44 -26.95 31.69
C ILE A 215 35.78 -28.39 31.29
N TYR A 216 35.16 -28.93 30.24
CA TYR A 216 35.46 -30.26 29.73
C TYR A 216 36.94 -30.38 29.32
N CYS A 217 37.47 -29.43 28.54
CA CYS A 217 38.89 -29.41 28.17
C CYS A 217 39.82 -29.31 29.38
N CYS A 218 39.50 -28.49 30.39
CA CYS A 218 40.29 -28.35 31.61
C CYS A 218 40.23 -29.62 32.49
N CYS A 219 39.07 -30.27 32.59
CA CYS A 219 38.87 -31.50 33.35
C CYS A 219 39.47 -32.72 32.66
N CYS A 220 39.37 -32.81 31.33
CA CYS A 220 39.97 -33.89 30.53
C CYS A 220 41.49 -33.76 30.42
N ARG A 221 42.04 -32.54 30.34
CA ARG A 221 43.50 -32.34 30.37
C ARG A 221 44.13 -32.65 31.73
N LYS A 222 43.36 -32.53 32.83
CA LYS A 222 43.86 -32.87 34.16
C LYS A 222 43.91 -34.38 34.43
N LYS A 223 43.31 -35.20 33.57
CA LYS A 223 43.31 -36.67 33.71
C LYS A 223 44.46 -37.37 32.97
N ASP A 224 45.26 -36.64 32.18
CA ASP A 224 46.33 -37.21 31.36
C ASP A 224 47.72 -36.68 31.76
N ASN A 225 48.02 -36.74 33.06
CA ASN A 225 49.37 -36.46 33.57
C ASN A 225 50.16 -37.73 33.91
N ASP A 226 49.70 -38.91 33.47
CA ASP A 226 50.47 -40.15 33.51
C ASP A 226 50.15 -40.99 32.27
N LYS A 227 50.86 -40.75 31.16
CA LYS A 227 51.58 -41.76 30.35
C LYS A 227 51.97 -41.27 28.96
N GLU A 228 53.28 -41.23 28.79
CA GLU A 228 54.08 -41.60 27.61
C GLU A 228 53.79 -40.98 26.23
N ASN A 229 54.83 -40.29 25.77
CA ASN A 229 55.20 -39.94 24.41
C ASN A 229 54.68 -40.89 23.32
N TYR A 230 53.79 -40.38 22.46
CA TYR A 230 53.69 -40.85 21.08
C TYR A 230 54.17 -39.74 20.15
N ALA A 231 55.43 -39.84 19.74
CA ALA A 231 55.95 -39.08 18.61
C ALA A 231 55.27 -39.59 17.33
N MET A 232 54.42 -38.78 16.71
CA MET A 232 53.91 -39.04 15.38
C MET A 232 54.74 -38.21 14.38
N GLN A 233 55.77 -38.85 13.84
CA GLN A 233 56.63 -38.28 12.82
C GLN A 233 55.93 -38.40 11.46
N LEU A 234 55.35 -37.29 10.98
CA LEU A 234 54.87 -37.19 9.60
C LEU A 234 56.09 -37.03 8.67
N VAL A 235 56.45 -38.09 7.97
CA VAL A 235 57.43 -38.04 6.89
C VAL A 235 56.70 -37.75 5.58
N LEU A 236 56.79 -36.51 5.11
CA LEU A 236 56.33 -36.13 3.77
C LEU A 236 57.45 -36.41 2.77
N TRP A 237 57.27 -37.41 1.90
CA TRP A 237 58.14 -37.58 0.73
C TRP A 237 57.63 -36.70 -0.41
N GLY A 238 58.47 -35.74 -0.82
CA GLY A 238 58.32 -35.00 -2.07
C GLY A 238 59.61 -35.13 -2.86
N SER A 239 59.58 -35.91 -3.94
CA SER A 239 60.66 -35.97 -4.92
C SER A 239 60.41 -34.91 -6.01
N GLY A 240 61.22 -33.85 -6.00
CA GLY A 240 61.22 -32.83 -7.04
C GLY A 240 62.34 -31.80 -6.81
N PRO A 241 63.20 -31.53 -7.81
CA PRO A 241 64.29 -30.58 -7.65
C PRO A 241 63.73 -29.16 -7.70
N ASN A 242 64.16 -28.32 -6.75
CA ASN A 242 63.84 -26.89 -6.59
C ASN A 242 62.63 -26.59 -5.69
N ALA A 243 62.91 -26.65 -4.40
CA ALA A 243 62.06 -26.14 -3.34
C ALA A 243 61.87 -24.62 -3.45
N ASN A 244 60.61 -24.17 -3.45
CA ASN A 244 60.23 -22.88 -2.89
C ASN A 244 58.94 -23.01 -2.08
N ARG A 245 59.06 -22.63 -0.81
CA ARG A 245 58.06 -22.62 0.28
C ARG A 245 56.70 -22.05 -0.13
N LEU A 246 55.61 -22.78 0.14
CA LEU A 246 54.36 -22.24 0.68
C LEU A 246 53.53 -23.41 1.26
N MET A 247 53.61 -23.64 2.57
CA MET A 247 52.66 -24.52 3.26
C MET A 247 51.36 -23.75 3.45
N LEU A 248 50.32 -24.09 2.69
CA LEU A 248 48.95 -23.76 3.06
C LEU A 248 48.53 -24.71 4.20
N THR A 249 48.44 -24.18 5.41
CA THR A 249 47.86 -24.89 6.56
C THR A 249 46.33 -24.89 6.42
N VAL A 250 45.76 -25.95 5.84
CA VAL A 250 44.30 -26.15 5.84
C VAL A 250 43.91 -26.70 7.21
N ILE A 251 43.36 -25.84 8.08
CA ILE A 251 42.82 -26.26 9.37
C ILE A 251 41.40 -26.78 9.13
N ILE A 252 41.23 -28.11 9.11
CA ILE A 252 39.92 -28.76 9.08
C ILE A 252 39.40 -28.86 10.52
N TYR A 253 38.38 -28.08 10.86
CA TYR A 253 37.62 -28.29 12.09
C TYR A 253 36.57 -29.38 11.85
N CYS A 254 36.79 -30.57 12.40
CA CYS A 254 35.75 -31.59 12.51
C CYS A 254 34.83 -31.25 13.68
N LEU A 255 33.62 -30.76 13.40
CA LEU A 255 32.53 -30.68 14.38
C LEU A 255 31.57 -31.84 14.13
N SER A 256 31.60 -32.81 15.05
CA SER A 256 30.57 -33.76 15.46
C SER A 256 29.76 -34.52 14.38
N ILE A 257 29.94 -35.84 14.39
CA ILE A 257 29.20 -36.85 13.62
C ILE A 257 27.90 -37.19 14.37
N TYR A 258 26.75 -37.20 13.70
CA TYR A 258 25.54 -37.88 14.20
C TYR A 258 24.87 -38.66 13.07
N ASP A 259 24.54 -39.91 13.38
CA ASP A 259 24.10 -40.98 12.50
C ASP A 259 22.58 -41.15 12.57
N HIS A 260 21.92 -41.11 11.42
CA HIS A 260 20.78 -41.99 11.16
C HIS A 260 20.55 -42.09 9.65
N SER A 261 20.84 -43.27 9.11
CA SER A 261 20.46 -43.78 7.77
C SER A 261 21.44 -43.44 6.63
N ASP A 262 22.39 -44.36 6.42
CA ASP A 262 23.07 -44.79 5.17
C ASP A 262 23.50 -43.79 4.07
N HIS A 263 23.46 -42.48 4.30
CA HIS A 263 24.05 -41.49 3.40
C HIS A 263 24.81 -40.40 4.17
N ILE A 264 26.14 -40.38 3.99
CA ILE A 264 26.98 -39.28 4.50
C ILE A 264 26.86 -38.10 3.54
N PHE A 265 26.19 -37.03 3.98
CA PHE A 265 26.26 -35.73 3.33
C PHE A 265 27.28 -34.85 4.03
N VAL A 266 28.43 -34.61 3.38
CA VAL A 266 29.39 -33.59 3.81
C VAL A 266 29.05 -32.30 3.09
N GLN A 267 28.47 -31.32 3.79
CA GLN A 267 28.24 -29.99 3.26
C GLN A 267 29.45 -29.09 3.59
N LEU A 268 30.35 -28.91 2.62
CA LEU A 268 31.50 -28.03 2.75
C LEU A 268 31.07 -26.58 2.52
N PHE A 269 31.19 -25.73 3.54
CA PHE A 269 31.11 -24.28 3.36
C PHE A 269 32.52 -23.72 3.12
N SER A 270 32.84 -23.40 1.87
CA SER A 270 33.94 -22.48 1.56
C SER A 270 33.37 -21.06 1.44
N LYS A 271 33.80 -20.14 2.31
CA LYS A 271 33.71 -18.70 1.99
C LYS A 271 34.76 -18.34 0.92
N PRO A 272 34.50 -17.31 0.10
CA PRO A 272 34.62 -17.40 -1.35
C PRO A 272 36.07 -17.42 -1.81
N LEU A 273 36.44 -18.43 -2.61
CA LEU A 273 37.55 -18.31 -3.56
C LEU A 273 37.00 -18.13 -4.97
N PRO A 274 37.75 -17.45 -5.86
CA PRO A 274 37.28 -17.01 -7.18
C PRO A 274 36.81 -18.18 -8.07
N PRO A 275 35.97 -17.91 -9.08
CA PRO A 275 35.30 -18.95 -9.83
C PRO A 275 36.31 -19.61 -10.76
N LEU A 276 36.67 -20.88 -10.50
CA LEU A 276 37.11 -21.89 -11.47
C LEU A 276 37.76 -23.05 -10.72
N THR A 277 36.98 -23.87 -10.01
CA THR A 277 37.39 -25.27 -9.74
C THR A 277 36.18 -26.06 -9.24
N VAL A 278 35.69 -26.98 -10.08
CA VAL A 278 34.66 -27.95 -9.71
C VAL A 278 35.35 -29.14 -9.07
N LEU A 279 35.13 -29.36 -7.77
CA LEU A 279 35.68 -30.51 -7.04
C LEU A 279 34.70 -31.69 -7.16
N GLN A 280 35.05 -32.71 -7.94
CA GLN A 280 34.28 -33.97 -8.06
C GLN A 280 34.95 -35.04 -7.20
N ILE A 281 34.29 -35.48 -6.12
CA ILE A 281 34.75 -36.55 -5.24
C ILE A 281 33.91 -37.81 -5.53
N ARG A 282 34.55 -38.92 -5.90
CA ARG A 282 33.90 -40.25 -5.93
C ARG A 282 34.35 -41.08 -4.73
N LEU A 283 33.38 -41.59 -3.97
CA LEU A 283 33.61 -42.56 -2.90
C LEU A 283 33.29 -43.96 -3.40
N LYS A 284 34.14 -44.95 -3.09
CA LYS A 284 33.91 -46.36 -3.41
C LYS A 284 33.92 -47.17 -2.10
N TYR A 285 32.87 -47.96 -1.91
CA TYR A 285 32.58 -48.71 -0.68
C TYR A 285 33.04 -50.17 -0.79
N PHE A 286 33.62 -50.72 0.28
CA PHE A 286 33.84 -52.16 0.47
C PHE A 286 33.66 -52.51 1.96
N PRO A 287 32.81 -53.49 2.34
CA PRO A 287 32.64 -53.97 3.72
C PRO A 287 33.39 -55.32 3.96
N PRO A 288 33.42 -55.90 5.18
CA PRO A 288 33.58 -55.31 6.52
C PRO A 288 34.56 -56.11 7.43
N ASP A 289 35.33 -55.44 8.30
CA ASP A 289 35.71 -55.91 9.66
C ASP A 289 36.34 -54.74 10.46
N PRO A 290 36.34 -54.70 11.81
CA PRO A 290 35.86 -53.53 12.55
C PRO A 290 36.95 -52.79 13.34
N LYS A 291 38.23 -52.96 13.00
CA LYS A 291 39.32 -52.41 13.81
C LYS A 291 40.34 -51.72 12.92
N ALA A 292 40.31 -50.38 12.98
CA ALA A 292 41.10 -49.40 12.24
C ALA A 292 40.59 -49.04 10.83
N VAL A 293 40.18 -47.78 10.68
CA VAL A 293 40.02 -47.13 9.37
C VAL A 293 41.07 -46.04 9.28
N LEU A 294 42.09 -46.27 8.45
CA LEU A 294 43.00 -45.23 8.00
C LEU A 294 42.38 -44.56 6.77
N TYR A 295 42.12 -43.25 6.81
CA TYR A 295 41.73 -42.50 5.62
C TYR A 295 42.98 -41.88 5.00
N TYR A 296 43.31 -42.28 3.77
CA TYR A 296 44.28 -41.58 2.93
C TYR A 296 43.55 -40.61 2.00
N CYS A 297 43.90 -39.32 2.07
CA CYS A 297 43.56 -38.36 1.04
C CYS A 297 44.68 -38.35 -0.01
N PHE A 298 44.40 -38.80 -1.23
CA PHE A 298 45.26 -38.52 -2.38
C PHE A 298 44.79 -37.22 -3.03
N CYS A 299 45.62 -36.18 -2.96
CA CYS A 299 45.55 -35.05 -3.89
C CYS A 299 46.48 -35.37 -5.08
N SER A 300 45.92 -35.53 -6.27
CA SER A 300 46.70 -35.50 -7.51
C SER A 300 46.45 -34.16 -8.20
N TRP A 301 47.53 -33.47 -8.56
CA TRP A 301 47.48 -32.22 -9.31
C TRP A 301 47.37 -32.53 -10.81
N LEU A 302 46.51 -31.78 -11.52
CA LEU A 302 46.57 -31.57 -12.96
C LEU A 302 46.76 -30.08 -13.20
#